data_AF-A0A7W4CAP7-F1
#
_entry.id   AF-A0A7W4CAP7-F1
#
_cell.length_a   1.000
_cell.length_b   1.000
_cell.length_c   1.000
_cell.angle_alpha   90.00
_cell.angle_beta   90.00
_cell.angle_gamma   90.00
#
_symmetry.space_group_name_H-M   'P 1'
#
loop_
_entity.id
_entity.type
_entity.pdbx_description
1 polymer ?
#
loop_
_entity_poly.entity_id
_entity_poly.type
_entity_poly.pdbx_seq_one_letter_code
_entity_poly.pdbx_strand_id
1 'polypeptide(L)'
;MKTPGHDSSPTPSDKSSYDAEDRRKRKDRKRELIELHHRVVAEENARNPKTPFEIGLKSRRLLRSGKVEILPPEYGRIFKALEEFITNPNRFPSLNAWGGEAINNVQSRTLIAKALACMLPNTDLIGGRVGLPTEAGLKPISYDQLQEEYALRFGEYISPKSFAKVMKYLQRAGYYHSERINVCVDQDEGTIHSAPSYKQFTIRFFNDLKVVRYPNISELILATRKRQTKKGLNFHWLSFRKIASGIQEIFNASTLNTYAQTTSAFFSEYQPDLAPKLKGDFCLRESGGIRTSEPFLPCFISHFSCFTHLVIRGSRVR
;
A
#
# COMPACT_ATOMS: atom_id res chain seq x y z
N MET A 1 24.33 -33.97 17.53
CA MET A 1 23.61 -32.68 17.66
C MET A 1 22.66 -32.53 16.49
N LYS A 2 21.48 -31.91 16.67
CA LYS A 2 20.63 -31.44 15.58
C LYS A 2 20.72 -29.92 15.52
N THR A 3 20.89 -29.34 14.34
CA THR A 3 20.69 -27.90 14.12
C THR A 3 19.21 -27.56 14.24
N PRO A 4 18.83 -26.43 14.85
CA PRO A 4 17.46 -25.91 14.75
C PRO A 4 17.17 -25.49 13.31
N GLY A 5 16.10 -26.00 12.72
CA GLY A 5 15.55 -25.44 11.48
C GLY A 5 14.85 -24.13 11.79
N HIS A 6 15.13 -23.07 11.04
CA HIS A 6 14.51 -21.76 11.24
C HIS A 6 13.17 -21.68 10.48
N ASP A 7 12.21 -22.53 10.86
CA ASP A 7 10.86 -22.51 10.30
C ASP A 7 10.13 -21.22 10.75
N SER A 8 10.20 -20.18 9.93
CA SER A 8 9.54 -18.89 10.14
C SER A 8 8.64 -18.49 8.98
N SER A 9 7.88 -19.45 8.44
CA SER A 9 6.64 -19.15 7.72
C SER A 9 5.52 -18.89 8.74
N PRO A 10 4.74 -17.79 8.62
CA PRO A 10 3.73 -17.44 9.62
C PRO A 10 2.60 -18.46 9.65
N THR A 11 2.16 -18.85 10.85
CA THR A 11 1.10 -19.87 10.97
C THR A 11 -0.23 -19.33 10.43
N PRO A 12 -1.20 -20.20 10.07
CA PRO A 12 -2.50 -19.76 9.57
C PRO A 12 -3.25 -18.80 10.53
N SER A 13 -2.98 -18.91 11.83
CA SER A 13 -3.41 -17.98 12.89
C SER A 13 -2.88 -16.56 12.67
N ASP A 14 -1.57 -16.44 12.46
CA ASP A 14 -0.86 -15.16 12.40
C ASP A 14 -1.20 -14.38 11.12
N LYS A 15 -1.41 -15.10 10.01
CA LYS A 15 -1.90 -14.50 8.77
C LYS A 15 -3.32 -13.93 8.93
N SER A 16 -4.18 -14.60 9.70
CA SER A 16 -5.56 -14.16 9.94
C SER A 16 -5.62 -12.88 10.80
N SER A 17 -4.80 -12.81 11.84
CA SER A 17 -4.69 -11.61 12.70
C SER A 17 -4.06 -10.44 11.94
N TYR A 18 -2.98 -10.67 11.18
CA TYR A 18 -2.37 -9.68 10.30
C TYR A 18 -3.36 -9.10 9.27
N ASP A 19 -4.13 -9.96 8.59
CA ASP A 19 -5.16 -9.50 7.65
C ASP A 19 -6.25 -8.67 8.34
N ALA A 20 -6.63 -9.02 9.57
CA ALA A 20 -7.58 -8.23 10.36
C ALA A 20 -7.00 -6.86 10.78
N GLU A 21 -5.72 -6.81 11.16
CA GLU A 21 -4.95 -5.60 11.48
C GLU A 21 -4.87 -4.63 10.29
N ASP A 22 -4.50 -5.10 9.11
CA ASP A 22 -4.45 -4.29 7.88
C ASP A 22 -5.83 -3.72 7.53
N ARG A 23 -6.87 -4.56 7.59
CA ARG A 23 -8.26 -4.13 7.36
C ARG A 23 -8.74 -3.10 8.40
N ARG A 24 -8.28 -3.20 9.65
CA ARG A 24 -8.52 -2.22 10.72
C ARG A 24 -7.83 -0.89 10.41
N LYS A 25 -6.51 -0.91 10.22
CA LYS A 25 -5.67 0.26 9.87
C LYS A 25 -6.22 1.03 8.65
N ARG A 26 -6.64 0.33 7.58
CA ARG A 26 -7.26 0.94 6.38
C ARG A 26 -8.65 1.51 6.61
N LYS A 27 -9.42 0.99 7.57
CA LYS A 27 -10.74 1.51 7.95
C LYS A 27 -10.61 2.76 8.80
N ASP A 28 -9.70 2.76 9.75
CA ASP A 28 -9.49 3.88 10.67
C ASP A 28 -8.84 5.07 9.97
N ARG A 29 -7.86 4.85 9.07
CA ARG A 29 -7.37 5.88 8.15
C ARG A 29 -8.46 6.52 7.29
N LYS A 30 -9.50 5.78 6.91
CA LYS A 30 -10.64 6.35 6.17
C LYS A 30 -11.58 7.16 7.06
N ARG A 31 -11.62 6.90 8.37
CA ARG A 31 -12.34 7.73 9.36
C ARG A 31 -11.64 9.07 9.59
N GLU A 32 -10.32 9.06 9.79
CA GLU A 32 -9.49 10.26 9.87
C GLU A 32 -9.74 11.22 8.67
N LEU A 33 -9.85 10.67 7.46
CA LEU A 33 -10.10 11.44 6.23
C LEU A 33 -11.56 11.93 6.10
N ILE A 34 -12.52 11.24 6.72
CA ILE A 34 -13.93 11.68 6.83
C ILE A 34 -14.04 12.82 7.85
N GLU A 35 -13.39 12.68 9.00
CA GLU A 35 -13.30 13.71 10.04
C GLU A 35 -12.60 14.97 9.53
N LEU A 36 -11.50 14.81 8.78
CA LEU A 36 -10.82 15.91 8.07
C LEU A 36 -11.75 16.60 7.07
N HIS A 37 -12.55 15.85 6.30
CA HIS A 37 -13.53 16.41 5.38
C HIS A 37 -14.59 17.23 6.12
N HIS A 38 -15.23 16.66 7.16
CA HIS A 38 -16.26 17.35 7.92
C HIS A 38 -15.72 18.59 8.62
N ARG A 39 -14.51 18.53 9.19
CA ARG A 39 -13.87 19.68 9.84
C ARG A 39 -13.66 20.83 8.84
N VAL A 40 -13.02 20.58 7.70
CA VAL A 40 -12.76 21.62 6.70
C VAL A 40 -14.06 22.18 6.10
N VAL A 41 -15.07 21.33 5.87
CA VAL A 41 -16.38 21.78 5.40
C VAL A 41 -17.10 22.63 6.46
N ALA A 42 -16.99 22.30 7.75
CA ALA A 42 -17.54 23.12 8.83
C ALA A 42 -16.80 24.46 8.98
N GLU A 43 -15.46 24.46 8.95
CA GLU A 43 -14.61 25.65 9.02
C GLU A 43 -14.90 26.64 7.87
N GLU A 44 -15.07 26.16 6.64
CA GLU A 44 -15.40 27.01 5.49
C GLU A 44 -16.85 27.52 5.51
N ASN A 45 -17.81 26.74 6.04
CA ASN A 45 -19.19 27.20 6.21
C ASN A 45 -19.37 28.16 7.39
N ALA A 46 -18.58 28.04 8.46
CA ALA A 46 -18.58 28.95 9.61
C ALA A 46 -18.15 30.39 9.24
N ARG A 47 -17.51 30.58 8.08
CA ARG A 47 -17.20 31.89 7.48
C ARG A 47 -18.41 32.56 6.81
N ASN A 48 -19.61 31.97 6.92
CA ASN A 48 -20.87 32.44 6.36
C ASN A 48 -20.79 32.78 4.85
N PRO A 49 -20.36 31.84 3.99
CA PRO A 49 -20.30 32.06 2.55
C PRO A 49 -21.71 32.25 1.95
N LYS A 50 -21.82 33.08 0.90
CA LYS A 50 -23.09 33.37 0.19
C LYS A 50 -23.83 32.13 -0.34
N THR A 51 -23.13 31.02 -0.50
CA THR A 51 -23.68 29.71 -0.83
C THR A 51 -22.95 28.64 -0.01
N PRO A 52 -23.62 27.56 0.43
CA PRO A 52 -22.97 26.49 1.20
C PRO A 52 -21.69 25.98 0.54
N PHE A 53 -20.64 25.82 1.34
CA PHE A 53 -19.39 25.25 0.91
C PHE A 53 -19.51 23.72 0.80
N GLU A 54 -19.42 23.20 -0.42
CA GLU A 54 -19.44 21.78 -0.74
C GLU A 54 -18.21 21.39 -1.58
N ILE A 55 -17.66 20.18 -1.36
CA ILE A 55 -16.61 19.60 -2.21
C ILE A 55 -17.27 18.70 -3.27
N GLY A 56 -17.83 17.55 -2.86
CA GLY A 56 -18.85 16.77 -3.59
C GLY A 56 -18.63 16.63 -5.10
N LEU A 57 -19.64 17.01 -5.88
CA LEU A 57 -19.60 17.09 -7.36
C LEU A 57 -19.26 18.51 -7.88
N LYS A 58 -18.51 19.32 -7.11
CA LYS A 58 -18.06 20.66 -7.50
C LYS A 58 -16.55 20.64 -7.84
N SER A 59 -16.04 21.66 -8.54
CA SER A 59 -14.63 21.79 -8.95
C SER A 59 -13.65 22.08 -7.80
N ARG A 60 -13.82 21.44 -6.65
CA ARG A 60 -12.93 21.51 -5.49
C ARG A 60 -12.33 20.12 -5.23
N ARG A 61 -11.14 20.06 -4.62
CA ARG A 61 -10.50 18.84 -4.12
C ARG A 61 -9.87 19.14 -2.76
N LEU A 62 -10.18 18.32 -1.76
CA LEU A 62 -9.47 18.33 -0.48
C LEU A 62 -8.23 17.44 -0.61
N LEU A 63 -7.07 17.95 -0.20
CA LEU A 63 -5.83 17.17 -0.10
C LEU A 63 -5.69 16.54 1.30
N ARG A 64 -4.86 15.50 1.40
CA ARG A 64 -4.51 14.85 2.69
C ARG A 64 -3.84 15.81 3.69
N SER A 65 -3.34 16.96 3.23
CA SER A 65 -2.80 18.04 4.06
C SER A 65 -3.88 19.00 4.62
N GLY A 66 -5.17 18.73 4.39
CA GLY A 66 -6.28 19.62 4.77
C GLY A 66 -6.49 20.82 3.82
N LYS A 67 -5.54 21.11 2.92
CA LYS A 67 -5.67 22.17 1.93
C LYS A 67 -6.78 21.84 0.91
N VAL A 68 -7.67 22.80 0.68
CA VAL A 68 -8.61 22.78 -0.45
C VAL A 68 -7.96 23.39 -1.69
N GLU A 69 -8.05 22.71 -2.82
CA GLU A 69 -7.62 23.22 -4.12
C GLU A 69 -8.78 23.28 -5.12
N ILE A 70 -8.76 24.29 -5.99
CA ILE A 70 -9.72 24.43 -7.09
C ILE A 70 -9.20 23.61 -8.28
N LEU A 71 -10.04 22.70 -8.77
CA LEU A 71 -9.73 21.89 -9.95
C LEU A 71 -9.87 22.73 -11.24
N PRO A 72 -9.13 22.39 -12.32
CA PRO A 72 -9.26 23.04 -13.63
C PRO A 72 -10.74 23.13 -14.10
N PRO A 73 -11.13 24.21 -14.80
CA PRO A 73 -12.53 24.53 -15.07
C PRO A 73 -13.30 23.43 -15.84
N GLU A 74 -12.61 22.64 -16.66
CA GLU A 74 -13.17 21.46 -17.33
C GLU A 74 -13.83 20.47 -16.36
N TYR A 75 -13.34 20.34 -15.12
CA TYR A 75 -13.92 19.46 -14.10
C TYR A 75 -15.34 19.86 -13.68
N GLY A 76 -15.71 21.15 -13.80
CA GLY A 76 -17.08 21.59 -13.48
C GLY A 76 -18.11 20.99 -14.43
N ARG A 77 -17.77 20.90 -15.72
CA ARG A 77 -18.63 20.28 -16.74
C ARG A 77 -18.61 18.75 -16.64
N ILE A 78 -17.45 18.17 -16.34
CA ILE A 78 -17.29 16.73 -16.10
C ILE A 78 -18.14 16.27 -14.91
N PHE A 79 -18.08 16.98 -13.77
CA PHE A 79 -18.88 16.60 -12.60
C PHE A 79 -20.37 16.93 -12.77
N LYS A 80 -20.73 17.99 -13.53
CA LYS A 80 -22.13 18.23 -13.89
C LYS A 80 -22.73 17.06 -14.70
N ALA A 81 -21.96 16.45 -15.60
CA ALA A 81 -22.37 15.23 -16.30
C ALA A 81 -22.61 14.03 -15.37
N LEU A 82 -21.89 13.94 -14.25
CA LEU A 82 -22.10 12.91 -13.22
C LEU A 82 -23.33 13.22 -12.34
N GLU A 83 -23.57 14.50 -12.03
CA GLU A 83 -24.76 14.99 -11.31
C GLU A 83 -26.03 14.71 -12.13
N GLU A 84 -26.02 15.02 -13.43
CA GLU A 84 -27.07 14.70 -14.41
C GLU A 84 -27.39 13.19 -14.51
N PHE A 85 -26.38 12.32 -14.34
CA PHE A 85 -26.57 10.87 -14.41
C PHE A 85 -27.35 10.30 -13.22
N ILE A 86 -27.30 10.95 -12.05
CA ILE A 86 -28.04 10.49 -10.87
C ILE A 86 -29.54 10.48 -11.16
N THR A 87 -30.08 11.55 -11.76
CA THR A 87 -31.48 11.64 -12.16
C THR A 87 -31.77 10.96 -13.50
N ASN A 88 -30.89 11.09 -14.50
CA ASN A 88 -31.10 10.57 -15.85
C ASN A 88 -30.15 9.40 -16.20
N PRO A 89 -30.61 8.13 -16.20
CA PRO A 89 -29.75 6.99 -16.56
C PRO A 89 -29.24 7.06 -18.01
N ASN A 90 -30.02 7.63 -18.94
CA ASN A 90 -29.62 7.83 -20.34
C ASN A 90 -28.52 8.90 -20.52
N ARG A 91 -28.06 9.56 -19.45
CA ARG A 91 -26.87 10.42 -19.51
C ARG A 91 -25.59 9.65 -19.85
N PHE A 92 -25.55 8.35 -19.56
CA PHE A 92 -24.48 7.42 -19.94
C PHE A 92 -25.10 6.18 -20.64
N PRO A 93 -25.42 6.25 -21.94
CA PRO A 93 -26.19 5.22 -22.64
C PRO A 93 -25.60 3.82 -22.54
N SER A 94 -24.28 3.67 -22.70
CA SER A 94 -23.62 2.36 -22.62
C SER A 94 -23.71 1.75 -21.21
N LEU A 95 -23.74 2.58 -20.17
CA LEU A 95 -23.91 2.11 -18.79
C LEU A 95 -25.37 1.73 -18.51
N ASN A 96 -26.35 2.44 -19.06
CA ASN A 96 -27.76 2.05 -18.96
C ASN A 96 -28.02 0.71 -19.65
N ALA A 97 -27.50 0.52 -20.87
CA ALA A 97 -27.68 -0.70 -21.64
C ALA A 97 -26.94 -1.93 -21.05
N TRP A 98 -25.71 -1.77 -20.56
CA TRP A 98 -24.83 -2.90 -20.24
C TRP A 98 -24.40 -3.01 -18.76
N GLY A 99 -24.65 -1.99 -17.92
CA GLY A 99 -24.41 -2.08 -16.48
C GLY A 99 -25.33 -3.07 -15.76
N GLY A 100 -26.52 -3.31 -16.34
CA GLY A 100 -27.57 -4.18 -15.81
C GLY A 100 -28.58 -3.43 -14.92
N GLU A 101 -29.66 -4.12 -14.53
CA GLU A 101 -30.85 -3.57 -13.86
C GLU A 101 -30.58 -2.60 -12.70
N ALA A 102 -29.50 -2.83 -11.95
CA ALA A 102 -29.10 -1.96 -10.84
C ALA A 102 -28.90 -0.50 -11.23
N ILE A 103 -28.60 -0.19 -12.50
CA ILE A 103 -28.46 1.17 -13.04
C ILE A 103 -29.80 1.93 -13.05
N ASN A 104 -30.94 1.24 -13.07
CA ASN A 104 -32.25 1.86 -12.95
C ASN A 104 -32.50 2.48 -11.55
N ASN A 105 -31.81 1.99 -10.51
CA ASN A 105 -31.90 2.54 -9.16
C ASN A 105 -31.01 3.80 -9.00
N VAL A 106 -31.61 4.91 -8.58
CA VAL A 106 -30.96 6.19 -8.28
C VAL A 106 -29.76 6.03 -7.35
N GLN A 107 -29.86 5.23 -6.29
CA GLN A 107 -28.79 5.01 -5.32
C GLN A 107 -27.53 4.39 -5.95
N SER A 108 -27.72 3.45 -6.88
CA SER A 108 -26.61 2.87 -7.65
C SER A 108 -25.96 3.92 -8.55
N ARG A 109 -26.76 4.78 -9.21
CA ARG A 109 -26.22 5.87 -10.04
C ARG A 109 -25.48 6.91 -9.21
N THR A 110 -25.97 7.26 -8.02
CA THR A 110 -25.26 8.10 -7.04
C THR A 110 -23.91 7.48 -6.66
N LEU A 111 -23.88 6.19 -6.31
CA LEU A 111 -22.63 5.48 -5.95
C LEU A 111 -21.61 5.49 -7.11
N ILE A 112 -22.07 5.25 -8.34
CA ILE A 112 -21.22 5.27 -9.54
C ILE A 112 -20.73 6.69 -9.83
N ALA A 113 -21.60 7.71 -9.76
CA ALA A 113 -21.25 9.12 -9.96
C ALA A 113 -20.19 9.58 -8.95
N LYS A 114 -20.38 9.25 -7.66
CA LYS A 114 -19.41 9.58 -6.60
C LYS A 114 -18.06 8.88 -6.81
N ALA A 115 -18.05 7.59 -7.14
CA ALA A 115 -16.82 6.85 -7.42
C ALA A 115 -16.09 7.36 -8.69
N LEU A 116 -16.81 7.73 -9.76
CA LEU A 116 -16.20 8.38 -10.92
C LEU A 116 -15.58 9.74 -10.53
N ALA A 117 -16.23 10.52 -9.67
CA ALA A 117 -15.73 11.82 -9.23
C ALA A 117 -14.46 11.76 -8.35
N CYS A 118 -14.14 10.64 -7.70
CA CYS A 118 -12.84 10.46 -7.02
C CYS A 118 -11.74 9.94 -7.96
N MET A 119 -12.09 9.20 -9.02
CA MET A 119 -11.15 8.70 -10.02
C MET A 119 -10.72 9.79 -11.04
N LEU A 120 -11.65 10.62 -11.50
CA LEU A 120 -11.41 11.57 -12.58
C LEU A 120 -10.32 12.63 -12.27
N PRO A 121 -10.22 13.23 -11.07
CA PRO A 121 -9.10 14.11 -10.69
C PRO A 121 -7.71 13.45 -10.67
N ASN A 122 -7.67 12.12 -10.83
CA ASN A 122 -6.47 11.30 -10.91
C ASN A 122 -6.36 10.60 -12.28
N THR A 123 -7.04 11.12 -13.31
CA THR A 123 -7.10 10.56 -14.66
C THR A 123 -6.41 11.49 -15.66
N ASP A 124 -5.52 10.94 -16.50
CA ASP A 124 -5.11 11.56 -17.75
C ASP A 124 -6.35 11.63 -18.68
N LEU A 125 -7.00 12.78 -18.77
CA LEU A 125 -8.21 12.98 -19.57
C LEU A 125 -7.99 12.86 -21.09
N ILE A 126 -6.74 12.69 -21.56
CA ILE A 126 -6.41 12.42 -22.96
C ILE A 126 -6.10 10.94 -23.16
N GLY A 127 -5.24 10.36 -22.30
CA GLY A 127 -4.84 8.95 -22.37
C GLY A 127 -5.82 7.96 -21.73
N GLY A 128 -6.79 8.44 -20.97
CA GLY A 128 -7.72 7.66 -20.13
C GLY A 128 -7.12 7.04 -18.87
N ARG A 129 -5.81 7.22 -18.62
CA ARG A 129 -5.04 6.47 -17.62
C ARG A 129 -5.24 7.03 -16.21
N VAL A 130 -5.59 6.20 -15.24
CA VAL A 130 -5.83 6.60 -13.83
C VAL A 130 -4.57 6.37 -13.00
N GLY A 131 -3.83 7.44 -12.71
CA GLY A 131 -2.53 7.39 -12.04
C GLY A 131 -2.03 8.78 -11.62
N LEU A 132 -0.97 8.83 -10.81
CA LEU A 132 -0.29 10.07 -10.45
C LEU A 132 0.86 10.32 -11.44
N PRO A 133 0.85 11.42 -12.21
CA PRO A 133 1.94 11.73 -13.14
C PRO A 133 3.19 12.16 -12.37
N THR A 134 4.34 11.64 -12.79
CA THR A 134 5.67 12.01 -12.28
C THR A 134 6.62 12.18 -13.46
N GLU A 135 7.81 12.75 -13.25
CA GLU A 135 8.82 12.91 -14.30
C GLU A 135 9.23 11.55 -14.92
N ALA A 136 9.39 10.52 -14.09
CA ALA A 136 9.74 9.17 -14.51
C ALA A 136 8.63 8.44 -15.28
N GLY A 137 7.36 8.88 -15.13
CA GLY A 137 6.18 8.24 -15.73
C GLY A 137 4.93 8.32 -14.84
N LEU A 138 3.83 7.75 -15.32
CA LEU A 138 2.56 7.68 -14.62
C LEU A 138 2.56 6.53 -13.61
N LYS A 139 2.50 6.86 -12.32
CA LYS A 139 2.47 5.89 -11.21
C LYS A 139 1.05 5.35 -11.00
N PRO A 140 0.82 4.03 -11.00
CA PRO A 140 -0.50 3.47 -10.73
C PRO A 140 -0.95 3.72 -9.29
N ILE A 141 -2.25 3.98 -9.12
CA ILE A 141 -2.91 4.23 -7.83
C ILE A 141 -3.60 2.93 -7.36
N SER A 142 -3.65 2.68 -6.05
CA SER A 142 -4.37 1.52 -5.50
C SER A 142 -5.89 1.75 -5.43
N TYR A 143 -6.67 0.67 -5.39
CA TYR A 143 -8.11 0.80 -5.14
C TYR A 143 -8.42 1.31 -3.73
N ASP A 144 -7.48 1.21 -2.79
CA ASP A 144 -7.63 1.73 -1.43
C ASP A 144 -7.44 3.25 -1.40
N GLN A 145 -6.42 3.77 -2.08
CA GLN A 145 -6.21 5.20 -2.29
C GLN A 145 -7.39 5.86 -3.01
N LEU A 146 -8.07 5.18 -3.94
CA LEU A 146 -9.30 5.70 -4.55
C LEU A 146 -10.49 5.75 -3.58
N GLN A 147 -10.50 4.93 -2.53
CA GLN A 147 -11.50 5.03 -1.44
C GLN A 147 -11.14 6.13 -0.44
N GLU A 148 -9.86 6.40 -0.20
CA GLU A 148 -9.41 7.59 0.53
C GLU A 148 -9.82 8.89 -0.19
N GLU A 149 -9.67 8.95 -1.51
CA GLU A 149 -10.14 10.09 -2.33
C GLU A 149 -11.67 10.23 -2.33
N TYR A 150 -12.41 9.13 -2.16
CA TYR A 150 -13.87 9.17 -1.95
C TYR A 150 -14.21 9.79 -0.60
N ALA A 151 -13.56 9.34 0.49
CA ALA A 151 -13.71 9.91 1.83
C ALA A 151 -13.43 11.42 1.84
N LEU A 152 -12.29 11.84 1.28
CA LEU A 152 -11.90 13.26 1.16
C LEU A 152 -12.87 14.10 0.32
N ARG A 153 -13.57 13.50 -0.66
CA ARG A 153 -14.51 14.23 -1.54
C ARG A 153 -15.93 14.33 -0.96
N PHE A 154 -16.38 13.35 -0.17
CA PHE A 154 -17.79 13.24 0.24
C PHE A 154 -18.04 13.17 1.75
N GLY A 155 -17.03 13.02 2.61
CA GLY A 155 -17.25 12.80 4.05
C GLY A 155 -17.95 11.46 4.33
N GLU A 156 -17.75 10.47 3.46
CA GLU A 156 -18.49 9.21 3.48
C GLU A 156 -17.56 8.00 3.40
N TYR A 157 -17.87 6.96 4.17
CA TYR A 157 -17.19 5.66 4.04
C TYR A 157 -17.80 4.84 2.90
N ILE A 158 -16.97 4.48 1.92
CA ILE A 158 -17.33 3.51 0.88
C ILE A 158 -16.69 2.15 1.18
N SER A 159 -17.48 1.07 1.16
CA SER A 159 -16.93 -0.27 1.38
C SER A 159 -16.13 -0.75 0.16
N PRO A 160 -15.05 -1.54 0.33
CA PRO A 160 -14.33 -2.14 -0.79
C PRO A 160 -15.21 -2.99 -1.71
N LYS A 161 -16.22 -3.69 -1.15
CA LYS A 161 -17.21 -4.46 -1.92
C LYS A 161 -18.08 -3.54 -2.78
N SER A 162 -18.52 -2.40 -2.25
CA SER A 162 -19.30 -1.38 -2.97
C SER A 162 -18.49 -0.75 -4.10
N PHE A 163 -17.23 -0.38 -3.84
CA PHE A 163 -16.33 0.17 -4.85
C PHE A 163 -16.06 -0.84 -5.99
N ALA A 164 -15.78 -2.09 -5.65
CA ALA A 164 -15.60 -3.18 -6.62
C ALA A 164 -16.87 -3.46 -7.45
N LYS A 165 -18.07 -3.25 -6.88
CA LYS A 165 -19.34 -3.34 -7.61
C LYS A 165 -19.43 -2.28 -8.72
N VAL A 166 -19.05 -1.03 -8.42
CA VAL A 166 -18.96 0.05 -9.42
C VAL A 166 -17.97 -0.31 -10.53
N MET A 167 -16.77 -0.80 -10.19
CA MET A 167 -15.77 -1.17 -11.20
C MET A 167 -16.30 -2.24 -12.16
N LYS A 168 -17.04 -3.24 -11.66
CA LYS A 168 -17.72 -4.24 -12.50
C LYS A 168 -18.77 -3.64 -13.43
N TYR A 169 -19.54 -2.64 -12.99
CA TYR A 169 -20.50 -1.93 -13.86
C TYR A 169 -19.79 -1.15 -14.99
N LEU A 170 -18.69 -0.45 -14.68
CA LEU A 170 -17.90 0.28 -15.67
C LEU A 170 -17.19 -0.67 -16.66
N GLN A 171 -16.73 -1.84 -16.20
CA GLN A 171 -16.18 -2.88 -17.06
C GLN A 171 -17.23 -3.41 -18.05
N ARG A 172 -18.44 -3.76 -17.58
CA ARG A 172 -19.54 -4.25 -18.43
C ARG A 172 -20.00 -3.21 -19.46
N ALA A 173 -20.00 -1.93 -19.11
CA ALA A 173 -20.30 -0.83 -20.04
C ALA A 173 -19.25 -0.65 -21.16
N GLY A 174 -18.08 -1.31 -21.06
CA GLY A 174 -16.94 -1.04 -21.92
C GLY A 174 -16.31 0.32 -21.66
N TYR A 175 -16.46 0.86 -20.44
CA TYR A 175 -15.92 2.17 -20.04
C TYR A 175 -14.51 2.09 -19.44
N TYR A 176 -14.12 0.94 -18.87
CA TYR A 176 -12.97 0.85 -17.97
C TYR A 176 -12.27 -0.51 -18.02
N HIS A 177 -10.95 -0.51 -18.15
CA HIS A 177 -10.06 -1.67 -18.06
C HIS A 177 -9.13 -1.54 -16.84
N SER A 178 -8.70 -2.67 -16.28
CA SER A 178 -7.89 -2.69 -15.05
C SER A 178 -7.01 -3.94 -14.98
N GLU A 179 -5.75 -3.83 -15.40
CA GLU A 179 -4.77 -4.92 -15.32
C GLU A 179 -4.02 -4.93 -13.99
N ARG A 180 -3.85 -6.12 -13.42
CA ARG A 180 -3.15 -6.32 -12.14
C ARG A 180 -1.64 -6.22 -12.32
N ILE A 181 -0.96 -5.69 -11.32
CA ILE A 181 0.50 -5.69 -11.22
C ILE A 181 0.86 -6.68 -10.10
N ASN A 182 1.31 -7.86 -10.49
CA ASN A 182 1.78 -8.89 -9.57
C ASN A 182 3.31 -8.84 -9.57
N VAL A 183 3.92 -8.35 -8.49
CA VAL A 183 5.39 -8.40 -8.31
C VAL A 183 5.68 -9.58 -7.39
N CYS A 184 6.51 -10.52 -7.85
CA CYS A 184 7.06 -11.55 -6.99
C CYS A 184 8.21 -10.96 -6.19
N VAL A 185 8.11 -11.07 -4.87
CA VAL A 185 9.20 -10.93 -3.91
C VAL A 185 9.31 -12.30 -3.22
N ASP A 186 10.50 -12.70 -2.78
CA ASP A 186 10.84 -14.13 -2.79
C ASP A 186 10.02 -15.03 -1.82
N GLN A 187 9.46 -16.06 -2.46
CA GLN A 187 8.82 -17.30 -1.99
C GLN A 187 7.76 -17.27 -0.86
N ASP A 188 8.01 -16.67 0.31
CA ASP A 188 7.16 -16.92 1.51
C ASP A 188 6.14 -15.81 1.84
N GLU A 189 6.31 -14.57 1.34
CA GLU A 189 5.41 -13.47 1.70
C GLU A 189 4.21 -13.25 0.77
N GLY A 190 3.03 -13.59 1.30
CA GLY A 190 1.89 -12.66 1.34
C GLY A 190 1.19 -12.27 0.03
N THR A 191 -0.10 -12.60 -0.08
CA THR A 191 -0.96 -12.00 -1.11
C THR A 191 -1.16 -10.50 -0.84
N ILE A 192 -0.46 -9.63 -1.56
CA ILE A 192 -0.55 -8.16 -1.38
C ILE A 192 -1.96 -7.64 -1.71
N HIS A 193 -2.81 -7.58 -0.70
CA HIS A 193 -4.19 -7.11 -0.82
C HIS A 193 -4.21 -5.59 -1.03
N SER A 194 -4.90 -5.15 -2.10
CA SER A 194 -4.96 -3.76 -2.59
C SER A 194 -3.69 -3.22 -3.27
N ALA A 195 -2.91 -4.08 -3.93
CA ALA A 195 -1.79 -3.64 -4.79
C ALA A 195 -2.21 -2.55 -5.82
N PRO A 196 -1.27 -1.66 -6.22
CA PRO A 196 -1.44 -0.82 -7.40
C PRO A 196 -1.74 -1.66 -8.65
N SER A 197 -2.44 -1.07 -9.62
CA SER A 197 -2.78 -1.74 -10.87
C SER A 197 -2.85 -0.70 -11.99
N TYR A 198 -2.62 -1.11 -13.24
CA TYR A 198 -2.97 -0.26 -14.37
C TYR A 198 -4.50 -0.13 -14.44
N LYS A 199 -4.98 1.06 -14.80
CA LYS A 199 -6.39 1.45 -14.75
C LYS A 199 -6.65 2.45 -15.87
N GLN A 200 -7.54 2.16 -16.81
CA GLN A 200 -7.71 3.00 -18.00
C GLN A 200 -9.17 3.07 -18.46
N PHE A 201 -9.67 4.30 -18.60
CA PHE A 201 -10.95 4.60 -19.23
C PHE A 201 -10.84 4.53 -20.77
N THR A 202 -11.93 4.15 -21.42
CA THR A 202 -11.99 3.98 -22.88
C THR A 202 -12.49 5.23 -23.61
N ILE A 203 -12.26 5.28 -24.93
CA ILE A 203 -12.85 6.28 -25.83
C ILE A 203 -14.39 6.32 -25.68
N ARG A 204 -15.04 5.15 -25.52
CA ARG A 204 -16.49 5.04 -25.29
C ARG A 204 -16.94 5.81 -24.04
N PHE A 205 -16.19 5.74 -22.94
CA PHE A 205 -16.47 6.52 -21.73
C PHE A 205 -16.39 8.02 -21.99
N PHE A 206 -15.35 8.52 -22.65
CA PHE A 206 -15.19 9.95 -22.92
C PHE A 206 -16.19 10.51 -23.94
N ASN A 207 -16.65 9.68 -24.88
CA ASN A 207 -17.74 9.98 -25.79
C ASN A 207 -19.08 10.13 -25.04
N ASP A 208 -19.44 9.18 -24.18
CA ASP A 208 -20.67 9.24 -23.38
C ASP A 208 -20.62 10.35 -22.32
N LEU A 209 -19.45 10.63 -21.74
CA LEU A 209 -19.20 11.80 -20.89
C LEU A 209 -19.39 13.13 -21.66
N LYS A 210 -19.18 13.10 -22.98
CA LYS A 210 -19.25 14.21 -23.97
C LYS A 210 -18.09 15.22 -23.91
N VAL A 211 -16.97 14.94 -23.23
CA VAL A 211 -15.85 15.90 -23.15
C VAL A 211 -15.21 16.20 -24.50
N VAL A 212 -15.10 15.21 -25.38
CA VAL A 212 -14.49 15.38 -26.72
C VAL A 212 -15.40 16.15 -27.69
N ARG A 213 -16.72 16.13 -27.45
CA ARG A 213 -17.74 16.66 -28.38
C ARG A 213 -17.84 18.19 -28.39
N TYR A 214 -17.32 18.87 -27.37
CA TYR A 214 -17.35 20.32 -27.26
C TYR A 214 -15.91 20.87 -27.37
N PRO A 215 -15.56 21.61 -28.45
CA PRO A 215 -14.19 22.08 -28.69
C PRO A 215 -13.57 22.82 -27.49
N ASN A 216 -14.35 23.70 -26.86
CA ASN A 216 -13.93 24.46 -25.69
C ASN A 216 -13.71 23.63 -24.41
N ILE A 217 -14.09 22.35 -24.36
CA ILE A 217 -13.67 21.41 -23.30
C ILE A 217 -12.35 20.75 -23.69
N SER A 218 -12.25 20.27 -24.93
CA SER A 218 -11.03 19.67 -25.50
C SER A 218 -9.84 20.64 -25.43
N GLU A 219 -10.04 21.92 -25.76
CA GLU A 219 -9.03 22.98 -25.65
C GLU A 219 -8.52 23.17 -24.22
N LEU A 220 -9.42 23.20 -23.23
CA LEU A 220 -9.05 23.32 -21.81
C LEU A 220 -8.23 22.11 -21.34
N ILE A 221 -8.66 20.88 -21.70
CA ILE A 221 -7.94 19.65 -21.38
C ILE A 221 -6.53 19.65 -22.01
N LEU A 222 -6.42 20.05 -23.29
CA LEU A 222 -5.14 20.16 -24.00
C LEU A 222 -4.24 21.25 -23.39
N ALA A 223 -4.81 22.39 -22.96
CA ALA A 223 -4.07 23.45 -22.27
C ALA A 223 -3.60 23.00 -20.86
N THR A 224 -4.42 22.26 -20.12
CA THR A 224 -4.03 21.62 -18.85
C THR A 224 -2.88 20.64 -19.06
N ARG A 225 -2.94 19.76 -20.08
CA ARG A 225 -1.82 18.87 -20.43
C ARG A 225 -0.56 19.63 -20.81
N LYS A 226 -0.63 20.64 -21.69
CA LYS A 226 0.53 21.47 -22.08
C LYS A 226 1.19 22.10 -20.85
N ARG A 227 0.40 22.63 -19.90
CA ARG A 227 0.89 23.19 -18.63
C ARG A 227 1.55 22.14 -17.73
N GLN A 228 1.05 20.90 -17.71
CA GLN A 228 1.64 19.81 -16.92
C GLN A 228 2.94 19.28 -17.54
N THR A 229 2.98 19.07 -18.86
CA THR A 229 4.22 18.63 -19.56
C THR A 229 5.32 19.70 -19.49
N LYS A 230 4.97 21.01 -19.46
CA LYS A 230 5.96 22.08 -19.16
C LYS A 230 6.57 21.98 -17.75
N LYS A 231 5.94 21.24 -16.81
CA LYS A 231 6.50 20.91 -15.48
C LYS A 231 7.25 19.58 -15.47
N GLY A 232 7.70 19.06 -16.61
CA GLY A 232 8.41 17.78 -16.72
C GLY A 232 7.53 16.53 -16.54
N LEU A 233 6.22 16.68 -16.29
CA LEU A 233 5.36 15.55 -15.96
C LEU A 233 5.12 14.60 -17.14
N ASN A 234 5.38 13.32 -16.92
CA ASN A 234 5.19 12.23 -17.87
C ASN A 234 3.93 11.43 -17.54
N PHE A 235 3.25 10.97 -18.60
CA PHE A 235 1.92 10.37 -18.59
C PHE A 235 1.87 8.98 -19.25
N HIS A 236 2.99 8.49 -19.77
CA HIS A 236 3.13 7.09 -20.16
C HIS A 236 3.25 6.25 -18.88
N TRP A 237 2.64 5.06 -18.85
CA TRP A 237 2.73 4.17 -17.69
C TRP A 237 4.19 3.90 -17.31
N LEU A 238 4.51 3.95 -16.01
CA LEU A 238 5.73 3.32 -15.51
C LEU A 238 5.70 1.83 -15.90
N SER A 239 6.78 1.34 -16.50
CA SER A 239 6.86 -0.05 -16.94
C SER A 239 6.87 -1.02 -15.77
N PHE A 240 6.33 -2.22 -15.97
CA PHE A 240 6.30 -3.26 -14.93
C PHE A 240 7.68 -3.48 -14.29
N ARG A 241 8.76 -3.53 -15.08
CA ARG A 241 10.13 -3.70 -14.58
C ARG A 241 10.56 -2.60 -13.60
N LYS A 242 10.26 -1.33 -13.88
CA LYS A 242 10.57 -0.20 -12.97
C LYS A 242 9.72 -0.20 -11.69
N ILE A 243 8.51 -0.75 -11.76
CA ILE A 243 7.63 -0.89 -10.58
C ILE A 243 8.09 -2.08 -9.73
N ALA A 244 8.48 -3.19 -10.37
CA ALA A 244 8.98 -4.39 -9.71
C ALA A 244 10.34 -4.15 -9.03
N SER A 245 11.31 -3.53 -9.72
CA SER A 245 12.63 -3.28 -9.14
C SER A 245 12.52 -2.40 -7.91
N GLY A 246 11.81 -1.27 -7.98
CA GLY A 246 11.62 -0.39 -6.82
C GLY A 246 10.89 -1.04 -5.64
N ILE A 247 10.05 -2.07 -5.87
CA ILE A 247 9.43 -2.85 -4.79
C ILE A 247 10.42 -3.86 -4.20
N GLN A 248 11.19 -4.56 -5.04
CA GLN A 248 12.23 -5.50 -4.61
C GLN A 248 13.39 -4.79 -3.90
N GLU A 249 13.82 -3.63 -4.38
CA GLU A 249 14.81 -2.75 -3.76
C GLU A 249 14.36 -2.34 -2.35
N ILE A 250 13.13 -1.83 -2.19
CA ILE A 250 12.56 -1.45 -0.88
C ILE A 250 12.49 -2.67 0.05
N PHE A 251 11.95 -3.80 -0.42
CA PHE A 251 11.76 -4.97 0.42
C PHE A 251 13.09 -5.59 0.85
N ASN A 252 13.97 -5.91 -0.10
CA ASN A 252 15.26 -6.54 0.18
C ASN A 252 16.13 -5.64 1.06
N ALA A 253 16.13 -4.32 0.83
CA ALA A 253 16.81 -3.38 1.73
C ALA A 253 16.18 -3.35 3.13
N SER A 254 14.85 -3.42 3.25
CA SER A 254 14.18 -3.48 4.57
C SER A 254 14.52 -4.76 5.34
N THR A 255 14.54 -5.92 4.68
CA THR A 255 14.89 -7.20 5.31
C THR A 255 16.36 -7.24 5.71
N LEU A 256 17.27 -6.77 4.85
CA LEU A 256 18.70 -6.64 5.17
C LEU A 256 18.96 -5.63 6.30
N ASN A 257 18.19 -4.52 6.36
CA ASN A 257 18.26 -3.57 7.46
C ASN A 257 17.77 -4.18 8.79
N THR A 258 16.73 -5.02 8.78
CA THR A 258 16.29 -5.76 9.97
C THR A 258 17.39 -6.72 10.44
N TYR A 259 18.03 -7.49 9.54
CA TYR A 259 19.16 -8.33 9.92
C TYR A 259 20.33 -7.50 10.47
N ALA A 260 20.67 -6.37 9.85
CA ALA A 260 21.71 -5.47 10.34
C ALA A 260 21.38 -4.89 11.73
N GLN A 261 20.11 -4.60 12.03
CA GLN A 261 19.66 -4.19 13.37
C GLN A 261 19.83 -5.32 14.39
N THR A 262 19.44 -6.56 14.06
CA THR A 262 19.66 -7.72 14.94
C THR A 262 21.15 -7.98 15.18
N THR A 263 21.99 -7.89 14.15
CA THR A 263 23.46 -7.99 14.30
C THR A 263 24.02 -6.86 15.17
N SER A 264 23.55 -5.62 14.98
CA SER A 264 23.96 -4.47 15.79
C SER A 264 23.54 -4.60 17.26
N ALA A 265 22.37 -5.18 17.52
CA ALA A 265 21.90 -5.47 18.88
C ALA A 265 22.83 -6.48 19.58
N PHE A 266 23.17 -7.59 18.92
CA PHE A 266 24.11 -8.59 19.45
C PHE A 266 25.47 -8.00 19.81
N PHE A 267 26.02 -7.09 18.98
CA PHE A 267 27.25 -6.38 19.31
C PHE A 267 27.08 -5.28 20.39
N SER A 268 25.86 -4.80 20.62
CA SER A 268 25.54 -3.83 21.68
C SER A 268 25.34 -4.49 23.05
N GLU A 269 24.95 -5.77 23.08
CA GLU A 269 24.87 -6.59 24.30
C GLU A 269 26.27 -7.05 24.81
N TYR A 270 27.31 -6.94 23.97
CA TYR A 270 28.67 -7.27 24.34
C TYR A 270 29.28 -6.23 25.29
N GLN A 271 29.15 -6.45 26.60
CA GLN A 271 29.98 -5.79 27.59
C GLN A 271 31.35 -6.49 27.66
N PRO A 272 32.47 -5.82 27.38
CA PRO A 272 33.79 -6.37 27.68
C PRO A 272 34.01 -6.39 29.20
N ASP A 273 34.38 -7.54 29.75
CA ASP A 273 34.69 -7.67 31.17
C ASP A 273 35.78 -6.67 31.60
N LEU A 274 35.43 -5.79 32.55
CA LEU A 274 36.38 -4.87 33.18
C LEU A 274 37.29 -5.67 34.13
N ALA A 275 38.34 -6.26 33.55
CA ALA A 275 39.34 -7.04 34.26
C ALA A 275 39.80 -6.31 35.54
N PRO A 276 39.70 -6.94 36.73
CA PRO A 276 39.88 -6.25 38.00
C PRO A 276 41.31 -5.75 38.15
N LYS A 277 41.47 -4.44 38.37
CA LYS A 277 42.77 -3.80 38.55
C LYS A 277 43.46 -4.34 39.80
N LEU A 278 44.71 -4.76 39.63
CA LEU A 278 45.61 -5.17 40.71
C LEU A 278 45.66 -4.13 41.84
N LYS A 279 45.25 -4.55 43.05
CA LYS A 279 45.59 -3.93 44.33
C LYS A 279 45.69 -5.02 45.39
N GLY A 280 46.80 -5.05 46.13
CA GLY A 280 47.11 -6.13 47.06
C GLY A 280 48.48 -5.98 47.72
N ASP A 281 48.77 -4.79 48.26
CA ASP A 281 49.89 -4.61 49.19
C ASP A 281 49.54 -5.22 50.57
N PHE A 282 50.58 -5.41 51.40
CA PHE A 282 50.57 -6.03 52.75
C PHE A 282 50.36 -7.57 52.77
N CYS A 283 51.05 -8.35 53.60
CA CYS A 283 52.04 -8.01 54.65
C CYS A 283 53.14 -9.09 54.82
N LEU A 284 54.20 -8.75 55.55
CA LEU A 284 55.37 -9.59 55.88
C LEU A 284 55.10 -10.62 56.99
N ARG A 285 55.67 -11.83 56.87
CA ARG A 285 56.48 -12.44 57.95
C ARG A 285 57.44 -13.53 57.47
N GLU A 286 58.48 -13.75 58.25
CA GLU A 286 59.57 -14.75 58.07
C GLU A 286 59.14 -16.13 58.65
N SER A 287 59.88 -17.26 58.60
CA SER A 287 61.31 -17.53 58.32
C SER A 287 61.60 -19.03 57.99
N GLY A 288 62.69 -19.30 57.24
CA GLY A 288 63.47 -20.57 57.24
C GLY A 288 62.97 -21.76 56.39
N GLY A 289 63.87 -22.69 55.96
CA GLY A 289 63.41 -24.00 55.44
C GLY A 289 64.24 -24.92 54.50
N ILE A 290 65.43 -24.57 54.00
CA ILE A 290 66.49 -25.49 53.46
C ILE A 290 66.09 -26.77 52.60
N ARG A 291 66.41 -26.72 51.29
CA ARG A 291 66.83 -27.81 50.33
C ARG A 291 65.84 -28.85 49.72
N THR A 292 66.19 -29.22 48.46
CA THR A 292 65.94 -30.49 47.71
C THR A 292 64.49 -30.86 47.33
N SER A 293 64.18 -31.55 46.21
CA SER A 293 64.98 -32.01 45.04
C SER A 293 64.08 -32.42 43.86
N GLU A 294 64.56 -32.22 42.61
CA GLU A 294 64.23 -32.85 41.30
C GLU A 294 62.77 -33.14 40.83
N PRO A 295 62.50 -33.15 39.49
CA PRO A 295 61.16 -33.36 38.92
C PRO A 295 60.95 -34.76 38.29
N PHE A 296 59.74 -35.34 38.43
CA PHE A 296 59.33 -36.54 37.66
C PHE A 296 57.83 -36.55 37.28
N LEU A 297 57.57 -36.94 36.01
CA LEU A 297 56.31 -37.50 35.48
C LEU A 297 56.33 -39.05 35.68
N PRO A 298 55.36 -39.91 35.27
CA PRO A 298 54.16 -39.69 34.42
C PRO A 298 52.87 -40.48 34.80
N CYS A 299 51.87 -40.42 33.91
CA CYS A 299 50.87 -41.46 33.49
C CYS A 299 50.24 -42.50 34.44
N PHE A 300 48.90 -42.50 34.46
CA PHE A 300 47.97 -43.66 34.45
C PHE A 300 46.73 -43.23 33.60
N ILE A 301 46.07 -43.94 32.67
CA ILE A 301 45.85 -45.38 32.37
C ILE A 301 44.95 -46.03 33.44
N SER A 302 43.78 -46.67 33.18
CA SER A 302 43.26 -47.45 32.03
C SER A 302 41.72 -47.55 31.98
N HIS A 303 41.15 -47.94 30.81
CA HIS A 303 40.01 -48.88 30.55
C HIS A 303 38.76 -48.89 31.49
N PHE A 304 37.51 -48.94 31.01
CA PHE A 304 36.80 -50.02 30.27
C PHE A 304 35.53 -49.39 29.60
N SER A 305 34.99 -49.76 28.41
CA SER A 305 34.64 -51.06 27.77
C SER A 305 33.50 -51.81 28.47
N CYS A 306 32.38 -52.23 27.84
CA CYS A 306 31.91 -52.06 26.45
C CYS A 306 30.38 -51.69 26.43
N PHE A 307 29.38 -52.31 25.78
CA PHE A 307 29.21 -53.48 24.88
C PHE A 307 28.00 -53.24 23.93
N THR A 308 27.69 -54.18 23.02
CA THR A 308 26.53 -54.16 22.09
C THR A 308 25.24 -54.74 22.75
N HIS A 309 24.04 -54.84 22.15
CA HIS A 309 23.55 -54.78 20.76
C HIS A 309 22.08 -54.22 20.75
N LEU A 310 21.12 -54.41 19.82
CA LEU A 310 20.94 -55.30 18.66
C LEU A 310 20.27 -54.57 17.45
N VAL A 311 19.19 -55.10 16.88
CA VAL A 311 18.52 -54.70 15.61
C VAL A 311 17.04 -55.14 15.67
N ILE A 312 16.12 -54.43 14.98
CA ILE A 312 15.01 -55.04 14.19
C ILE A 312 14.40 -54.03 13.19
N ARG A 313 13.95 -54.53 12.02
CA ARG A 313 13.29 -53.77 10.95
C ARG A 313 11.76 -53.83 11.08
N GLY A 314 11.06 -52.80 10.57
CA GLY A 314 9.63 -52.86 10.26
C GLY A 314 9.32 -52.10 8.97
N SER A 315 8.64 -52.73 8.00
CA SER A 315 8.28 -52.09 6.71
C SER A 315 7.09 -52.77 6.04
N ARG A 316 5.99 -52.03 5.83
CA ARG A 316 4.92 -52.14 4.81
C ARG A 316 3.94 -50.96 5.08
N VAL A 317 3.49 -50.15 4.13
CA VAL A 317 2.89 -50.40 2.80
C VAL A 317 1.50 -51.04 2.92
N ARG A 318 0.45 -50.20 2.84
CA ARG A 318 -0.25 -49.90 1.58
C ARG A 318 -0.71 -48.44 1.57
#